data_AF-A0A9E2E2D7-F1
#
_entry.id   AF-A0A9E2E2D7-F1
#
_cell.length_a   1.000
_cell.length_b   1.000
_cell.length_c   1.000
_cell.angle_alpha   90.00
_cell.angle_beta   90.00
_cell.angle_gamma   90.00
#
_symmetry.space_group_name_H-M   'P 1'
#
loop_
_entity.id
_entity.type
_entity.pdbx_description
1 polymer ?
#
loop_
_entity_poly.entity_id
_entity_poly.type
_entity_poly.pdbx_seq_one_letter_code
_entity_poly.pdbx_strand_id
1 'polypeptide(L)'
;MATQSIAHHVKTIEAARKRVKDAIFDVVDAILDAETQLDATAFQGALAVEISMSKGTISKWLSIGKSPFISENRRVLPCTFTALYFLTQLETKYTEFYQAERCKELLEQLIADDKINPQTEASDIADLISAVDRKEKEVSQKKLKKDLKSANRAPIVEETTPYDNMIDATRGDRDVEHDWRDHWKGMPEYENEAVTGFKRLIVNFDTEADYRDFETLIGQSLTEKTKSIRFPKKPRQDMKSLRWIEDDENALCPAPDARH
;
A
#
# COMPACT_ATOMS: atom_id res chain seq x y z
N MET A 1 -46.95 -0.23 39.21
CA MET A 1 -45.90 -1.06 38.57
C MET A 1 -44.63 -0.86 39.38
N ALA A 2 -43.98 -1.93 39.85
CA ALA A 2 -42.72 -1.80 40.57
C ALA A 2 -41.64 -1.33 39.59
N THR A 3 -41.17 -0.10 39.74
CA THR A 3 -40.06 0.44 38.95
C THR A 3 -38.79 -0.30 39.35
N GLN A 4 -38.26 -1.11 38.43
CA GLN A 4 -37.00 -1.82 38.64
C GLN A 4 -35.85 -0.81 38.78
N SER A 5 -34.88 -1.12 39.64
CA SER A 5 -33.70 -0.27 39.86
C SER A 5 -32.82 -0.23 38.60
N ILE A 6 -32.10 0.88 38.40
CA ILE A 6 -31.06 1.02 37.37
C ILE A 6 -30.09 -0.16 37.41
N ALA A 7 -29.71 -0.62 38.62
CA ALA A 7 -28.81 -1.77 38.79
C ALA A 7 -29.37 -3.07 38.17
N HIS A 8 -30.69 -3.27 38.22
CA HIS A 8 -31.33 -4.42 37.58
C HIS A 8 -31.24 -4.34 36.05
N HIS A 9 -31.50 -3.15 35.48
CA HIS A 9 -31.39 -2.92 34.04
C HIS A 9 -29.94 -3.09 33.55
N VAL A 10 -28.96 -2.54 34.26
CA VAL A 10 -27.52 -2.71 33.94
C VAL A 10 -27.17 -4.19 33.89
N LYS A 11 -27.49 -4.95 34.95
CA LYS A 11 -27.23 -6.40 35.01
C LYS A 11 -27.89 -7.16 33.86
N THR A 12 -29.11 -6.77 33.49
CA THR A 12 -29.86 -7.41 32.39
C THR A 12 -29.21 -7.14 31.03
N ILE A 13 -28.76 -5.90 30.79
CA ILE A 13 -28.05 -5.51 29.57
C ILE A 13 -26.71 -6.22 29.46
N GLU A 14 -25.92 -6.27 30.53
CA GLU A 14 -24.63 -6.97 30.56
C GLU A 14 -24.79 -8.48 30.28
N ALA A 15 -25.82 -9.11 30.86
CA ALA A 15 -26.11 -10.51 30.59
C ALA A 15 -26.53 -10.76 29.12
N ALA A 16 -27.24 -9.81 28.50
CA ALA A 16 -27.58 -9.88 27.07
C ALA A 16 -26.34 -9.69 26.19
N ARG A 17 -25.47 -8.72 26.51
CA ARG A 17 -24.20 -8.49 25.81
C ARG A 17 -23.30 -9.72 25.88
N LYS A 18 -23.21 -10.37 27.05
CA LYS A 18 -22.47 -11.62 27.21
C LYS A 18 -23.00 -12.72 26.29
N ARG A 19 -24.33 -12.90 26.21
CA ARG A 19 -24.93 -13.89 25.30
C ARG A 19 -24.63 -13.62 23.83
N VAL A 20 -24.65 -12.35 23.40
CA VAL A 20 -24.25 -11.97 22.02
C VAL A 20 -22.79 -12.33 21.77
N LYS A 21 -21.93 -12.08 22.76
CA LYS A 21 -20.51 -12.43 22.69
C LYS A 21 -20.27 -13.94 22.67
N ASP A 22 -20.99 -14.73 23.45
CA ASP A 22 -20.85 -16.18 23.39
C ASP A 22 -21.34 -16.70 22.02
N ALA A 23 -22.48 -16.19 21.53
CA ALA A 23 -23.04 -16.56 20.23
C ALA A 23 -22.13 -16.22 19.04
N ILE A 24 -21.36 -15.12 19.08
CA ILE A 24 -20.43 -14.78 17.98
C ILE A 24 -19.35 -15.85 17.85
N PHE A 25 -18.88 -16.38 18.98
CA PHE A 25 -17.84 -17.39 19.03
C PHE A 25 -18.39 -18.79 18.75
N ASP A 26 -19.64 -19.08 19.11
CA ASP A 26 -20.31 -20.31 18.69
C ASP A 26 -20.38 -20.41 17.15
N VAL A 27 -20.62 -19.28 16.46
CA VAL A 27 -20.57 -19.22 14.99
C VAL A 27 -19.17 -19.48 14.45
N VAL A 28 -18.12 -18.91 15.08
CA VAL A 28 -16.73 -19.18 14.71
C VAL A 28 -16.44 -20.68 14.80
N ASP A 29 -16.78 -21.28 15.94
CA ASP A 29 -16.46 -22.67 16.24
C ASP A 29 -17.24 -23.63 15.32
N ALA A 30 -18.52 -23.32 15.01
CA ALA A 30 -19.30 -24.09 14.05
C ALA A 30 -18.74 -24.01 12.61
N ILE A 31 -18.24 -22.84 12.19
CA ILE A 31 -17.61 -22.68 10.87
C ILE A 31 -16.27 -23.42 10.82
N LEU A 32 -15.48 -23.39 11.90
CA LEU A 32 -14.25 -24.18 12.00
C LEU A 32 -14.53 -25.67 11.92
N ASP A 33 -15.53 -26.16 12.68
CA ASP A 33 -15.91 -27.56 12.67
C ASP A 33 -16.35 -28.01 11.26
N ALA A 34 -17.18 -27.21 10.59
CA ALA A 34 -17.58 -27.46 9.20
C ALA A 34 -16.38 -27.50 8.22
N GLU A 35 -15.35 -26.66 8.41
CA GLU A 35 -14.14 -26.70 7.58
C GLU A 35 -13.35 -28.01 7.76
N THR A 36 -13.33 -28.56 8.98
CA THR A 36 -12.62 -29.82 9.24
C THR A 36 -13.36 -31.06 8.75
N GLN A 37 -14.69 -30.98 8.61
CA GLN A 37 -15.54 -32.12 8.25
C GLN A 37 -15.90 -32.17 6.76
N LEU A 38 -15.89 -31.03 6.06
CA LEU A 38 -16.28 -30.91 4.65
C LEU A 38 -15.05 -30.77 3.74
N ASP A 39 -15.18 -31.21 2.49
CA ASP A 39 -14.18 -30.91 1.46
C ASP A 39 -14.27 -29.43 1.03
N ALA A 40 -13.20 -28.91 0.43
CA ALA A 40 -13.10 -27.49 0.07
C ALA A 40 -14.22 -27.02 -0.88
N THR A 41 -14.73 -27.90 -1.75
CA THR A 41 -15.80 -27.57 -2.70
C THR A 41 -17.14 -27.47 -1.97
N ALA A 42 -17.44 -28.43 -1.10
CA ALA A 42 -18.65 -28.39 -0.27
C ALA A 42 -18.63 -27.21 0.70
N PHE A 43 -17.50 -26.94 1.35
CA PHE A 43 -17.35 -25.87 2.34
C PHE A 43 -17.45 -24.46 1.73
N GLN A 44 -16.69 -24.16 0.68
CA GLN A 44 -16.73 -22.82 0.08
C GLN A 44 -17.86 -22.66 -0.96
N GLY A 45 -18.48 -23.75 -1.40
CA GLY A 45 -19.55 -23.75 -2.40
C GLY A 45 -20.92 -23.96 -1.79
N ALA A 46 -21.24 -25.22 -1.49
CA ALA A 46 -22.58 -25.63 -1.07
C ALA A 46 -23.00 -25.02 0.28
N LEU A 47 -22.12 -25.08 1.28
CA LEU A 47 -22.39 -24.53 2.60
C LEU A 47 -22.66 -23.02 2.53
N ALA A 48 -21.90 -22.28 1.74
CA ALA A 48 -22.08 -20.84 1.55
C ALA A 48 -23.47 -20.47 1.04
N VAL A 49 -23.96 -21.22 0.05
CA VAL A 49 -25.31 -21.04 -0.50
C VAL A 49 -26.36 -21.37 0.57
N GLU A 50 -26.19 -22.47 1.28
CA GLU A 50 -27.18 -22.94 2.26
C GLU A 50 -27.35 -21.99 3.45
N ILE A 51 -26.24 -21.45 3.99
CA ILE A 51 -26.29 -20.50 5.11
C ILE A 51 -26.51 -19.04 4.65
N SER A 52 -26.77 -18.82 3.35
CA SER A 52 -26.98 -17.49 2.76
C SER A 52 -25.82 -16.50 3.01
N MET A 53 -24.58 -17.00 3.01
CA MET A 53 -23.38 -16.18 3.19
C MET A 53 -22.53 -16.19 1.93
N SER A 54 -21.89 -15.06 1.63
CA SER A 54 -20.89 -15.03 0.56
C SER A 54 -19.68 -15.91 0.94
N LYS A 55 -19.03 -16.51 -0.05
CA LYS A 55 -17.76 -17.26 0.16
C LYS A 55 -16.73 -16.43 0.92
N GLY A 56 -16.64 -15.15 0.59
CA GLY A 56 -15.75 -14.21 1.27
C GLY A 56 -16.11 -14.00 2.74
N THR A 57 -17.39 -14.02 3.10
CA THR A 57 -17.81 -13.92 4.51
C THR A 57 -17.37 -15.15 5.30
N ILE A 58 -17.51 -16.35 4.73
CA ILE A 58 -17.04 -17.60 5.36
C ILE A 58 -15.52 -17.59 5.49
N SER A 59 -14.79 -17.16 4.46
CA SER A 59 -13.33 -17.04 4.55
C SER A 59 -12.89 -16.11 5.68
N LYS A 60 -13.60 -15.00 5.90
CA LYS A 60 -13.31 -14.09 7.01
C LYS A 60 -13.58 -14.72 8.37
N TRP A 61 -14.68 -15.46 8.52
CA TRP A 61 -14.96 -16.24 9.74
C TRP A 61 -13.87 -17.27 10.01
N LEU A 62 -13.38 -17.94 8.96
CA LEU A 62 -12.28 -18.90 9.06
C LEU A 62 -10.99 -18.22 9.53
N SER A 63 -10.67 -17.03 9.01
CA SER A 63 -9.53 -16.23 9.49
C SER A 63 -9.66 -15.88 10.97
N ILE A 64 -10.85 -15.49 11.43
CA ILE A 64 -11.13 -15.20 12.86
C ILE A 64 -10.87 -16.46 13.70
N GLY A 65 -11.38 -17.61 13.26
CA GLY A 65 -11.24 -18.87 14.00
C GLY A 65 -9.81 -19.40 14.06
N LYS A 66 -9.01 -19.20 13.02
CA LYS A 66 -7.62 -19.66 12.95
C LYS A 66 -6.62 -18.74 13.67
N SER A 67 -7.04 -17.57 14.13
CA SER A 67 -6.17 -16.62 14.82
C SER A 67 -5.84 -17.10 16.26
N PRO A 68 -4.55 -17.33 16.58
CA PRO A 68 -4.16 -17.72 17.93
C PRO A 68 -4.45 -16.60 18.94
N PHE A 69 -4.18 -15.34 18.57
CA PHE A 69 -4.46 -14.19 19.42
C PHE A 69 -5.94 -14.09 19.83
N ILE A 70 -6.87 -14.28 18.88
CA ILE A 70 -8.31 -14.24 19.18
C ILE A 70 -8.73 -15.41 20.06
N SER A 71 -8.17 -16.61 19.81
CA SER A 71 -8.49 -17.81 20.58
C SER A 71 -8.10 -17.69 22.07
N GLU A 72 -6.94 -17.08 22.35
CA GLU A 72 -6.43 -16.88 23.71
C GLU A 72 -7.17 -15.76 24.45
N ASN A 73 -7.65 -14.74 23.73
CA ASN A 73 -8.15 -13.49 24.31
C ASN A 73 -9.66 -13.27 24.17
N ARG A 74 -10.46 -14.31 23.86
CA ARG A 74 -11.91 -14.21 23.59
C ARG A 74 -12.67 -13.31 24.58
N ARG A 75 -12.35 -13.34 25.88
CA ARG A 75 -13.04 -12.57 26.94
C ARG A 75 -12.76 -11.07 26.94
N VAL A 76 -11.58 -10.63 26.51
CA VAL A 76 -11.16 -9.23 26.52
C VAL A 76 -11.37 -8.52 25.18
N LEU A 77 -11.58 -9.28 24.11
CA LEU A 77 -11.80 -8.73 22.76
C LEU A 77 -13.24 -8.25 22.50
N PRO A 78 -13.43 -7.36 21.50
CA PRO A 78 -14.74 -6.95 21.01
C PRO A 78 -15.50 -8.13 20.40
N CYS A 79 -16.83 -8.08 20.47
CA CYS A 79 -17.71 -9.19 20.04
C CYS A 79 -18.39 -8.97 18.69
N THR A 80 -17.90 -8.05 17.86
CA THR A 80 -18.46 -7.81 16.53
C THR A 80 -17.61 -8.49 15.45
N PHE A 81 -18.27 -9.04 14.44
CA PHE A 81 -17.62 -9.70 13.31
C PHE A 81 -16.53 -8.82 12.65
N THR A 82 -16.87 -7.56 12.37
CA THR A 82 -15.94 -6.63 11.70
C THR A 82 -14.72 -6.32 12.55
N ALA A 83 -14.90 -6.09 13.86
CA ALA A 83 -13.78 -5.83 14.76
C ALA A 83 -12.86 -7.04 14.88
N LEU A 84 -13.43 -8.24 15.08
CA LEU A 84 -12.67 -9.49 15.13
C LEU A 84 -11.89 -9.73 13.84
N TYR A 85 -12.51 -9.50 12.68
CA TYR A 85 -11.81 -9.62 11.40
C TYR A 85 -10.67 -8.60 11.25
N PHE A 86 -10.87 -7.35 11.68
CA PHE A 86 -9.79 -6.36 11.67
C PHE A 86 -8.65 -6.71 12.61
N LEU A 87 -8.92 -7.37 13.74
CA LEU A 87 -7.87 -7.91 14.61
C LEU A 87 -7.02 -8.97 13.90
N THR A 88 -7.60 -9.84 13.08
CA THR A 88 -6.81 -10.80 12.28
C THR A 88 -5.90 -10.12 11.26
N GLN A 89 -6.37 -9.02 10.66
CA GLN A 89 -5.56 -8.22 9.73
C GLN A 89 -4.45 -7.47 10.48
N LEU A 90 -4.74 -6.95 11.67
CA LEU A 90 -3.76 -6.32 12.55
C LEU A 90 -2.67 -7.33 12.94
N GLU A 91 -3.04 -8.54 13.35
CA GLU A 91 -2.11 -9.62 13.71
C GLU A 91 -1.21 -10.00 12.52
N THR A 92 -1.79 -10.18 11.33
CA THR A 92 -1.02 -10.49 10.12
C THR A 92 0.02 -9.39 9.85
N LYS A 93 -0.41 -8.13 9.94
CA LYS A 93 0.46 -6.98 9.70
C LYS A 93 1.56 -6.81 10.74
N TYR A 94 1.25 -7.06 12.02
CA TYR A 94 2.25 -7.01 13.08
C TYR A 94 3.30 -8.11 12.90
N THR A 95 2.86 -9.30 12.47
CA THR A 95 3.73 -10.42 12.15
C THR A 95 4.67 -10.07 10.99
N GLU A 96 4.15 -9.45 9.92
CA GLU A 96 4.93 -9.03 8.75
C GLU A 96 5.95 -7.92 9.08
N PHE A 97 5.56 -6.93 9.88
CA PHE A 97 6.39 -5.74 10.12
C PHE A 97 7.35 -5.87 11.32
N TYR A 98 6.94 -6.53 12.40
CA TYR A 98 7.71 -6.62 13.66
C TYR A 98 8.25 -8.02 13.99
N GLN A 99 8.07 -9.00 13.09
CA GLN A 99 8.38 -10.43 13.28
C GLN A 99 7.42 -11.15 14.25
N ALA A 100 7.26 -12.46 14.06
CA ALA A 100 6.24 -13.27 14.74
C ALA A 100 6.37 -13.28 16.27
N GLU A 101 7.59 -13.29 16.80
CA GLU A 101 7.85 -13.40 18.24
C GLU A 101 7.43 -12.14 19.01
N ARG A 102 7.64 -10.95 18.42
CA ARG A 102 7.24 -9.66 19.01
C ARG A 102 5.77 -9.31 18.76
N CYS A 103 5.13 -9.98 17.80
CA CYS A 103 3.72 -9.73 17.46
C CYS A 103 2.82 -9.96 18.68
N LYS A 104 3.02 -11.09 19.38
CA LYS A 104 2.24 -11.44 20.58
C LYS A 104 2.38 -10.38 21.67
N GLU A 105 3.62 -10.01 22.02
CA GLU A 105 3.90 -9.00 23.05
C GLU A 105 3.24 -7.66 22.74
N LEU A 106 3.31 -7.22 21.48
CA LEU A 106 2.74 -5.94 21.07
C LEU A 106 1.20 -5.95 21.09
N LEU A 107 0.57 -7.06 20.70
CA LEU A 107 -0.89 -7.20 20.76
C LEU A 107 -1.38 -7.27 22.22
N GLU A 108 -0.66 -7.96 23.10
CA GLU A 108 -0.94 -7.99 24.54
C GLU A 108 -0.77 -6.60 25.17
N GLN A 109 0.24 -5.83 24.75
CA GLN A 109 0.38 -4.44 25.18
C GLN A 109 -0.80 -3.57 24.77
N LEU A 110 -1.41 -3.78 23.60
CA LEU A 110 -2.61 -3.03 23.21
C LEU A 110 -3.81 -3.33 24.11
N ILE A 111 -3.92 -4.57 24.61
CA ILE A 111 -4.93 -4.94 25.60
C ILE A 111 -4.60 -4.30 26.96
N ALA A 112 -3.33 -4.36 27.38
CA ALA A 112 -2.88 -3.78 28.65
C ALA A 112 -3.05 -2.25 28.69
N ASP A 113 -2.84 -1.58 27.56
CA ASP A 113 -3.05 -0.14 27.35
C ASP A 113 -4.53 0.24 27.23
N ASP A 114 -5.47 -0.71 27.32
CA ASP A 114 -6.92 -0.53 27.12
C ASP A 114 -7.30 0.01 25.72
N LYS A 115 -6.41 -0.12 24.73
CA LYS A 115 -6.69 0.24 23.33
C LYS A 115 -7.57 -0.79 22.64
N ILE A 116 -7.49 -2.04 23.09
CA ILE A 116 -8.36 -3.14 22.64
C ILE A 116 -9.09 -3.70 23.87
N ASN A 117 -10.40 -3.49 23.90
CA ASN A 117 -11.29 -3.94 24.95
C ASN A 117 -12.66 -4.34 24.36
N PRO A 118 -13.61 -4.85 25.18
CA PRO A 118 -14.91 -5.28 24.68
C PRO A 118 -15.80 -4.17 24.10
N GLN A 119 -15.47 -2.90 24.32
CA GLN A 119 -16.19 -1.74 23.78
C GLN A 119 -15.50 -1.13 22.54
N THR A 120 -14.26 -1.51 22.24
CA THR A 120 -13.53 -1.06 21.06
C THR A 120 -14.32 -1.35 19.79
N GLU A 121 -14.48 -0.32 18.95
CA GLU A 121 -15.18 -0.43 17.68
C GLU A 121 -14.24 -0.86 16.56
N ALA A 122 -14.82 -1.24 15.42
CA ALA A 122 -14.02 -1.60 14.25
C ALA A 122 -13.19 -0.42 13.71
N SER A 123 -13.67 0.82 13.83
CA SER A 123 -12.93 2.02 13.42
C SER A 123 -11.63 2.17 14.21
N ASP A 124 -11.68 1.96 15.52
CA ASP A 124 -10.50 2.10 16.39
C ASP A 124 -9.40 1.11 15.99
N ILE A 125 -9.78 -0.12 15.65
CA ILE A 125 -8.85 -1.14 15.18
C ILE A 125 -8.32 -0.78 13.79
N ALA A 126 -9.16 -0.22 12.92
CA ALA A 126 -8.72 0.26 11.60
C ALA A 126 -7.70 1.40 11.70
N ASP A 127 -7.83 2.28 12.70
CA ASP A 127 -6.87 3.34 12.98
C ASP A 127 -5.52 2.76 13.44
N LEU A 128 -5.53 1.69 14.26
CA LEU A 128 -4.32 0.97 14.64
C LEU A 128 -3.62 0.33 13.42
N ILE A 129 -4.39 -0.28 12.51
CA ILE A 129 -3.86 -0.82 11.25
C ILE A 129 -3.21 0.30 10.42
N SER A 130 -3.87 1.45 10.31
CA SER A 130 -3.40 2.60 9.54
C SER A 130 -2.15 3.24 10.15
N ALA A 131 -2.04 3.25 11.49
CA ALA A 131 -0.85 3.70 12.18
C ALA A 131 0.37 2.83 11.86
N VAL A 132 0.18 1.51 11.71
CA VAL A 132 1.26 0.61 11.29
C VAL A 132 1.63 0.81 9.81
N ASP A 133 0.66 0.99 8.91
CA ASP A 133 0.95 1.34 7.50
C ASP A 133 1.85 2.57 7.40
N ARG A 134 1.54 3.58 8.19
CA ARG A 134 2.30 4.82 8.20
C ARG A 134 3.74 4.58 8.66
N LYS A 135 3.94 3.81 9.74
CA LYS A 135 5.28 3.44 10.22
C LYS A 135 6.06 2.65 9.18
N GLU A 136 5.42 1.70 8.51
CA GLU A 136 6.04 0.90 7.45
C GLU A 136 6.52 1.77 6.28
N LYS A 137 5.67 2.70 5.83
CA LYS A 137 6.02 3.68 4.79
C LYS A 137 7.17 4.59 5.22
N GLU A 138 7.16 5.08 6.45
CA GLU A 138 8.22 5.92 7.01
C GLU A 138 9.58 5.17 7.05
N VAL A 139 9.59 3.90 7.45
CA VAL A 139 10.80 3.06 7.45
C VAL A 139 11.32 2.83 6.03
N SER A 140 10.42 2.50 5.10
CA SER A 140 10.77 2.28 3.69
C SER A 140 11.37 3.53 3.03
N GLN A 141 10.77 4.70 3.28
CA GLN A 141 11.30 5.99 2.80
C GLN A 141 12.67 6.32 3.40
N LYS A 142 12.86 6.07 4.70
CA LYS A 142 14.17 6.29 5.36
C LYS A 142 15.26 5.40 4.76
N LYS A 143 14.94 4.13 4.47
CA LYS A 143 15.85 3.20 3.80
C LYS A 143 16.23 3.69 2.40
N LEU A 144 15.25 4.08 1.58
CA LEU A 144 15.49 4.62 0.24
C LEU A 144 16.39 5.88 0.26
N LYS A 145 16.12 6.82 1.18
CA LYS A 145 16.94 8.03 1.35
C LYS A 145 18.37 7.70 1.78
N LYS A 146 18.55 6.68 2.62
CA LYS A 146 19.87 6.20 3.05
C LYS A 146 20.63 5.57 1.89
N ASP A 147 19.97 4.69 1.13
CA ASP A 147 20.58 3.97 0.00
C ASP A 147 21.00 4.95 -1.11
N LEU A 148 20.17 5.96 -1.41
CA LEU A 148 20.50 7.04 -2.33
C LEU A 148 21.72 7.86 -1.87
N LYS A 149 21.83 8.12 -0.57
CA LYS A 149 22.97 8.83 0.02
C LYS A 149 24.26 8.01 -0.01
N SER A 150 24.18 6.69 0.10
CA SER A 150 25.35 5.80 -0.05
C SER A 150 25.78 5.65 -1.51
N ALA A 151 24.86 5.62 -2.46
CA ALA A 151 25.19 5.56 -3.89
C ALA A 151 25.97 6.80 -4.34
N ASN A 152 25.60 7.99 -3.86
CA ASN A 152 26.33 9.24 -4.12
C ASN A 152 27.65 9.38 -3.33
N ARG A 153 28.06 8.37 -2.56
CA ARG A 153 29.30 8.38 -1.75
C ARG A 153 30.33 7.33 -2.21
N ALA A 154 30.03 6.53 -3.24
CA ALA A 154 31.04 5.66 -3.83
C ALA A 154 32.16 6.54 -4.44
N PRO A 155 33.45 6.30 -4.12
CA PRO A 155 34.53 6.99 -4.80
C PRO A 155 34.45 6.60 -6.27
N ILE A 156 34.39 7.60 -7.15
CA ILE A 156 34.66 7.37 -8.56
C ILE A 156 36.12 6.89 -8.60
N VAL A 157 36.32 5.59 -8.81
CA VAL A 157 37.63 5.11 -9.26
C VAL A 157 37.67 5.52 -10.73
N GLU A 158 38.29 6.66 -11.00
CA GLU A 158 38.56 7.09 -12.36
C GLU A 158 39.50 6.05 -12.98
N GLU A 159 38.95 5.13 -13.78
CA GLU A 159 39.74 4.46 -14.80
C GLU A 159 40.11 5.52 -15.83
N THR A 160 41.24 6.18 -15.61
CA THR A 160 41.81 7.17 -16.51
C THR A 160 41.98 6.53 -17.89
N THR A 161 41.16 6.93 -18.85
CA THR A 161 41.35 6.51 -20.23
C THR A 161 42.63 7.19 -20.76
N PRO A 162 43.37 6.56 -21.70
CA PRO A 162 44.65 7.09 -22.22
C PRO A 162 44.61 8.51 -22.83
N TYR A 163 43.44 9.13 -22.94
CA TYR A 163 43.24 10.48 -23.46
C TYR A 163 43.44 11.60 -22.43
N ASP A 164 43.48 11.31 -21.12
CA ASP A 164 43.71 12.33 -20.08
C ASP A 164 45.16 12.85 -20.04
N ASN A 165 46.12 12.12 -20.60
CA ASN A 165 47.55 12.46 -20.55
C ASN A 165 47.99 13.54 -21.55
N MET A 166 47.08 14.17 -22.31
CA MET A 166 47.44 15.24 -23.27
C MET A 166 47.25 16.66 -22.75
N ILE A 167 46.71 16.86 -21.53
CA ILE A 167 46.37 18.21 -21.03
C ILE A 167 47.39 18.75 -19.99
N ASP A 168 48.42 17.99 -19.63
CA ASP A 168 49.35 18.38 -18.55
C ASP A 168 50.80 18.60 -19.03
N ALA A 169 50.99 19.38 -20.09
CA ALA A 169 52.32 19.86 -20.47
C ALA A 169 52.55 21.35 -20.14
N THR A 170 51.60 22.05 -19.52
CA THR A 170 51.78 23.49 -19.25
C THR A 170 50.85 24.05 -18.17
N ARG A 171 51.04 23.68 -16.90
CA ARG A 171 51.00 24.59 -15.74
C ARG A 171 51.03 23.79 -14.45
N GLY A 172 52.12 23.96 -13.70
CA GLY A 172 52.24 23.45 -12.35
C GLY A 172 51.18 24.01 -11.40
N ASP A 173 50.92 23.20 -10.38
CA ASP A 173 50.33 23.50 -9.08
C ASP A 173 49.18 24.52 -9.06
N ARG A 174 47.98 24.00 -8.82
CA ARG A 174 47.12 24.43 -7.70
C ARG A 174 45.90 23.52 -7.59
N ASP A 175 45.90 22.68 -6.56
CA ASP A 175 44.68 22.18 -5.95
C ASP A 175 43.83 23.38 -5.52
N VAL A 176 42.75 23.64 -6.24
CA VAL A 176 41.66 24.46 -5.73
C VAL A 176 40.47 23.52 -5.63
N GLU A 177 40.18 23.08 -4.41
CA GLU A 177 38.89 22.47 -4.06
C GLU A 177 37.77 23.40 -4.55
N HIS A 178 37.23 23.12 -5.73
CA HIS A 178 36.00 23.73 -6.20
C HIS A 178 34.84 22.94 -5.59
N ASP A 179 34.38 23.40 -4.42
CA ASP A 179 33.14 22.92 -3.82
C ASP A 179 31.97 23.35 -4.72
N TRP A 180 31.59 22.46 -5.63
CA TRP A 180 30.47 22.61 -6.56
C TRP A 180 29.15 23.07 -5.91
N ARG A 181 29.03 22.93 -4.58
CA ARG A 181 27.93 23.48 -3.78
C ARG A 181 27.83 25.00 -3.83
N ASP A 182 28.93 25.71 -4.04
CA ASP A 182 28.90 27.18 -4.18
C ASP A 182 28.37 27.63 -5.54
N HIS A 183 28.45 26.78 -6.55
CA HIS A 183 27.94 27.05 -7.90
C HIS A 183 26.45 26.66 -8.06
N TRP A 184 25.89 25.90 -7.12
CA TRP A 184 24.50 25.41 -7.17
C TRP A 184 23.57 26.19 -6.23
N LYS A 185 23.61 27.54 -6.29
CA LYS A 185 22.64 28.41 -5.61
C LYS A 185 21.68 29.00 -6.64
N GLY A 186 20.42 28.55 -6.61
CA GLY A 186 19.33 29.14 -7.40
C GLY A 186 18.60 28.20 -8.36
N MET A 187 18.83 26.88 -8.31
CA MET A 187 18.02 25.94 -9.10
C MET A 187 16.70 25.68 -8.35
N PRO A 188 15.52 26.02 -8.93
CA PRO A 188 14.24 25.78 -8.28
C PRO A 188 14.07 24.29 -7.96
N GLU A 189 13.56 23.97 -6.77
CA GLU A 189 13.16 22.60 -6.44
C GLU A 189 12.07 22.16 -7.43
N TYR A 190 12.30 21.06 -8.13
CA TYR A 190 11.32 20.50 -9.05
C TYR A 190 10.23 19.80 -8.23
N GLU A 191 9.16 20.53 -7.93
CA GLU A 191 7.91 19.97 -7.40
C GLU A 191 7.15 19.26 -8.51
N ASN A 192 7.24 17.93 -8.54
CA ASN A 192 6.34 17.11 -9.34
C ASN A 192 5.09 16.85 -8.48
N GLU A 193 4.22 17.85 -8.38
CA GLU A 193 2.88 17.64 -7.83
C GLU A 193 2.25 16.44 -8.57
N ALA A 194 1.85 15.41 -7.83
CA ALA A 194 1.35 14.18 -8.41
C ALA A 194 0.18 14.47 -9.38
N VAL A 195 0.44 14.53 -10.69
CA VAL A 195 -0.58 14.69 -11.73
C VAL A 195 -1.32 13.35 -11.96
N THR A 196 -1.65 12.66 -10.88
CA THR A 196 -2.63 11.58 -10.87
C THR A 196 -4.00 12.25 -10.97
N GLY A 197 -4.82 11.81 -11.92
CA GLY A 197 -6.14 12.44 -12.13
C GLY A 197 -6.96 12.47 -10.83
N PHE A 198 -7.79 13.51 -10.66
CA PHE A 198 -8.56 13.79 -9.44
C PHE A 198 -9.24 12.56 -8.81
N LYS A 199 -9.75 11.64 -9.63
CA LYS A 199 -10.36 10.38 -9.18
C LYS A 199 -10.28 9.32 -10.28
N ARG A 200 -10.06 8.06 -9.89
CA ARG A 200 -10.16 6.89 -10.77
C ARG A 200 -11.44 6.13 -10.46
N LEU A 201 -12.26 5.86 -11.48
CA LEU A 201 -13.48 5.06 -11.39
C LEU A 201 -13.29 3.78 -12.21
N ILE A 202 -13.66 2.63 -11.64
CA ILE A 202 -13.72 1.35 -12.35
C ILE A 202 -15.20 1.12 -12.69
N VAL A 203 -15.52 0.99 -13.98
CA VAL A 203 -16.87 0.77 -14.47
C VAL A 203 -16.91 -0.62 -15.10
N ASN A 204 -17.80 -1.48 -14.61
CA ASN A 204 -18.08 -2.78 -15.19
C ASN A 204 -19.36 -2.66 -16.01
N PHE A 205 -19.39 -3.26 -17.21
CA PHE A 205 -20.56 -3.28 -18.09
C PHE A 205 -21.07 -4.71 -18.20
N ASP A 206 -22.39 -4.89 -18.13
CA ASP A 206 -23.03 -6.20 -18.21
C ASP A 206 -23.31 -6.62 -19.66
N THR A 207 -23.54 -5.66 -20.57
CA THR A 207 -23.80 -5.93 -21.99
C THR A 207 -22.95 -5.07 -22.93
N GLU A 208 -22.74 -5.57 -24.15
CA GLU A 208 -22.04 -4.81 -25.21
C GLU A 208 -22.84 -3.56 -25.65
N ALA A 209 -24.17 -3.59 -25.53
CA ALA A 209 -25.02 -2.44 -25.81
C ALA A 209 -24.74 -1.28 -24.85
N ASP A 210 -24.63 -1.55 -23.54
CA ASP A 210 -24.31 -0.53 -22.53
C ASP A 210 -22.92 0.09 -22.76
N TYR A 211 -21.97 -0.70 -23.27
CA TYR A 211 -20.64 -0.23 -23.64
C TYR A 211 -20.68 0.76 -24.81
N ARG A 212 -21.53 0.51 -25.82
CA ARG A 212 -21.71 1.42 -26.98
C ARG A 212 -22.45 2.70 -26.61
N ASP A 213 -23.42 2.61 -25.72
CA ASP A 213 -24.12 3.78 -25.19
C ASP A 213 -23.15 4.66 -24.38
N PHE A 214 -22.26 4.04 -23.59
CA PHE A 214 -21.20 4.75 -22.86
C PHE A 214 -20.17 5.39 -23.79
N GLU A 215 -19.80 4.72 -24.89
CA GLU A 215 -18.92 5.26 -25.95
C GLU A 215 -19.53 6.54 -26.56
N THR A 216 -20.83 6.51 -26.86
CA THR A 216 -21.58 7.65 -27.40
C THR A 216 -21.67 8.79 -26.39
N LEU A 217 -21.94 8.48 -25.13
CA LEU A 217 -22.09 9.47 -24.05
C LEU A 217 -20.79 10.24 -23.77
N ILE A 218 -19.63 9.57 -23.86
CA ILE A 218 -18.32 10.20 -23.62
C ILE A 218 -17.78 10.91 -24.87
N GLY A 219 -18.28 10.55 -26.06
CA GLY A 219 -17.80 11.10 -27.34
C GLY A 219 -16.33 10.75 -27.62
N GLN A 220 -15.84 9.63 -27.10
CA GLN A 220 -14.49 9.12 -27.32
C GLN A 220 -14.54 7.64 -27.69
N SER A 221 -13.84 7.24 -28.76
CA SER A 221 -13.81 5.86 -29.22
C SER A 221 -13.06 4.95 -28.22
N LEU A 222 -13.77 3.98 -27.63
CA LEU A 222 -13.20 2.99 -26.73
C LEU A 222 -12.93 1.71 -27.52
N THR A 223 -11.70 1.54 -28.00
CA THR A 223 -11.32 0.27 -28.64
C THR A 223 -11.16 -0.83 -27.59
N GLU A 224 -11.41 -2.10 -27.94
CA GLU A 224 -11.29 -3.27 -27.03
C GLU A 224 -9.92 -3.38 -26.32
N LYS A 225 -8.88 -2.79 -26.89
CA LYS A 225 -7.52 -2.78 -26.33
C LYS A 225 -7.25 -1.58 -25.39
N THR A 226 -8.24 -0.70 -25.18
CA THR A 226 -8.09 0.54 -24.42
C THR A 226 -8.21 0.27 -22.93
N LYS A 227 -7.06 0.19 -22.23
CA LYS A 227 -7.02 -0.08 -20.78
C LYS A 227 -7.44 1.10 -19.89
N SER A 228 -7.41 2.32 -20.42
CA SER A 228 -7.80 3.53 -19.67
C SER A 228 -8.02 4.71 -20.62
N ILE A 229 -8.96 5.59 -20.28
CA ILE A 229 -9.14 6.89 -20.93
C ILE A 229 -8.97 8.04 -19.92
N ARG A 230 -8.59 9.22 -20.41
CA ARG A 230 -8.57 10.46 -19.65
C ARG A 230 -9.59 11.41 -20.26
N PHE A 231 -10.49 11.92 -19.42
CA PHE A 231 -11.47 12.93 -19.80
C PHE A 231 -11.10 14.27 -19.12
N PRO A 232 -10.99 15.40 -19.86
CA PRO A 232 -11.12 15.54 -21.31
C PRO A 232 -9.93 14.97 -22.11
N LYS A 233 -10.13 14.65 -23.40
CA LYS A 233 -9.14 14.01 -24.28
C LYS A 233 -7.88 14.88 -24.38
N LYS A 234 -6.76 14.42 -23.80
CA LYS A 234 -5.46 15.06 -24.00
C LYS A 234 -4.88 14.70 -25.37
N PRO A 235 -4.30 15.66 -26.12
CA PRO A 235 -3.58 15.35 -27.34
C PRO A 235 -2.38 14.44 -27.02
N ARG A 236 -2.07 13.49 -27.91
CA ARG A 236 -0.85 12.69 -27.78
C ARG A 236 0.34 13.63 -27.92
N GLN A 237 1.27 13.61 -26.96
CA GLN A 237 2.52 14.35 -27.10
C GLN A 237 3.34 13.70 -28.23
N ASP A 238 3.77 14.51 -29.18
CA ASP A 238 4.62 14.04 -30.27
C ASP A 238 6.08 13.95 -29.79
N MET A 239 6.47 12.78 -29.29
CA MET A 239 7.84 12.53 -28.85
C MET A 239 8.86 12.57 -29.99
N LYS A 240 8.45 12.55 -31.26
CA LYS A 240 9.39 12.66 -32.39
C LYS A 240 9.98 14.06 -32.53
N SER A 241 9.25 15.10 -32.11
CA SER A 241 9.72 16.49 -32.16
C SER A 241 10.67 16.86 -31.01
N LEU A 242 10.85 15.97 -30.02
CA LEU A 242 11.73 16.17 -28.86
C LEU A 242 13.10 15.48 -29.01
N ARG A 243 13.44 15.01 -30.22
CA ARG A 243 14.79 14.50 -30.47
C ARG A 243 15.75 15.67 -30.61
N TRP A 244 16.83 15.63 -29.85
CA TRP A 244 17.97 16.52 -30.06
C TRP A 244 18.52 16.28 -31.47
N ILE A 245 18.53 17.34 -32.27
CA ILE A 245 19.33 17.38 -33.48
C ILE A 245 20.72 17.83 -33.01
N GLU A 246 21.74 17.01 -33.20
CA GLU A 246 23.11 17.47 -33.09
C GLU A 246 23.32 18.48 -34.23
N ASP A 247 23.35 19.77 -33.91
CA ASP A 247 23.83 20.78 -34.85
C ASP A 247 25.33 20.54 -35.04
N ASP A 248 25.66 19.85 -36.12
CA ASP A 248 27.01 19.54 -36.60
C ASP A 248 27.70 20.84 -37.13
N GLU A 249 27.72 21.91 -36.32
CA GLU A 249 28.34 23.21 -36.63
C GLU A 249 29.73 23.37 -35.99
N ASN A 250 30.54 22.31 -35.95
CA ASN A 250 31.99 22.49 -35.78
C ASN A 250 32.83 21.54 -36.64
N ALA A 251 32.38 21.32 -37.88
CA ALA A 251 33.24 20.88 -38.97
C ALA A 251 34.08 22.07 -39.49
N LEU A 252 35.17 22.41 -38.80
CA LEU A 252 36.20 23.31 -39.33
C LEU A 252 37.60 22.85 -38.90
N CYS A 253 38.07 21.80 -39.55
CA CYS A 253 39.49 21.65 -39.87
C CYS A 253 39.60 21.42 -41.38
N PRO A 254 39.78 22.47 -42.21
CA PRO A 254 40.29 22.26 -43.56
C PRO A 254 41.73 21.75 -43.43
N ALA A 255 41.99 20.58 -44.01
CA ALA A 255 43.33 20.01 -44.06
C ALA A 255 44.30 21.00 -44.72
N PRO A 256 45.51 21.22 -44.17
CA PRO A 256 46.50 22.07 -44.81
C PRO A 256 47.05 21.34 -46.05
N ASP A 257 46.93 21.99 -47.21
CA ASP A 257 47.66 21.63 -48.42
C ASP A 257 49.16 21.77 -48.17
N ALA A 258 49.90 20.66 -48.29
CA ALA A 258 51.34 20.63 -48.39
C ALA A 258 51.77 19.69 -49.53
N ARG A 259 51.81 20.29 -50.72
CA ARG A 259 52.48 19.90 -51.97
C ARG A 259 53.84 19.20 -51.77
N HIS A 260 54.07 18.07 -52.45
CA HIS A 260 54.99 17.92 -53.60
C HIS A 260 54.88 16.49 -54.18
#